data_AF-A0A1A1YK62-F1
#
_entry.id   AF-A0A1A1YK62-F1
#
_cell.length_a   1.000
_cell.length_b   1.000
_cell.length_c   1.000
_cell.angle_alpha   90.00
_cell.angle_beta   90.00
_cell.angle_gamma   90.00
#
_symmetry.space_group_name_H-M   'P 1'
#
loop_
_entity.id
_entity.type
_entity.pdbx_description
1 polymer ?
#
loop_
_entity_poly.entity_id
_entity_poly.type
_entity_poly.pdbx_seq_one_letter_code
_entity_poly.pdbx_strand_id
1 'polypeptide(L)'
;MNIADTFWSNVDKSGDCWLWTRSTRGYRGYGRFQFDGHYVMAHRVAYILEVGPIPDGYQVDHLCRVRHCVRPSHLEAVTQYVNNMRSESVSAQAARQTQCIHGHDFTQANTYVTPDGRRQCRTCIADRLARHQRRRRAAA
;
A
#
# COMPACT_ATOMS: atom_id res chain seq x y z
N MET A 1 36.16 3.32 -2.33
CA MET A 1 34.92 2.85 -2.99
C MET A 1 33.84 3.83 -2.61
N ASN A 2 33.14 4.43 -3.58
CA ASN A 2 32.08 5.38 -3.24
C ASN A 2 30.85 4.61 -2.71
N ILE A 3 29.90 5.33 -2.13
CA ILE A 3 28.68 4.73 -1.55
C ILE A 3 27.85 3.96 -2.59
N ALA A 4 27.78 4.48 -3.83
CA ALA A 4 27.01 3.88 -4.91
C ALA A 4 27.62 2.54 -5.35
N ASP A 5 28.94 2.45 -5.50
CA ASP A 5 29.64 1.20 -5.82
C ASP A 5 29.39 0.14 -4.74
N THR A 6 29.46 0.57 -3.47
CA THR A 6 29.19 -0.30 -2.32
C THR A 6 27.75 -0.79 -2.34
N PHE A 7 26.79 0.08 -2.65
CA PHE A 7 25.39 -0.29 -2.76
C PHE A 7 25.17 -1.29 -3.90
N TRP A 8 25.62 -0.97 -5.12
CA TRP A 8 25.36 -1.78 -6.31
C TRP A 8 26.09 -3.12 -6.34
N SER A 9 27.21 -3.27 -5.63
CA SER A 9 27.87 -4.58 -5.44
C SER A 9 27.04 -5.59 -4.62
N ASN A 10 25.98 -5.12 -3.94
CA ASN A 10 25.09 -5.93 -3.11
C ASN A 10 23.72 -6.18 -3.78
N VAL A 11 23.67 -6.10 -5.11
CA VAL A 11 22.43 -6.26 -5.89
C VAL A 11 22.62 -7.32 -6.96
N ASP A 12 21.74 -8.31 -6.99
CA ASP A 12 21.62 -9.26 -8.09
C ASP A 12 20.71 -8.66 -9.17
N LYS A 13 21.26 -8.43 -10.37
CA LYS A 13 20.56 -7.85 -11.53
C LYS A 13 20.22 -8.88 -12.60
N SER A 14 20.31 -10.17 -12.30
CA SER A 14 20.11 -11.26 -13.29
C SER A 14 18.66 -11.42 -13.76
N GLY A 15 17.68 -10.96 -12.98
CA GLY A 15 16.26 -11.04 -13.28
C GLY A 15 15.60 -9.70 -13.60
N ASP A 16 14.29 -9.76 -13.87
CA ASP A 16 13.45 -8.57 -14.09
C ASP A 16 13.43 -7.66 -12.84
N CYS A 17 13.40 -8.25 -11.64
CA CYS A 17 13.66 -7.52 -10.41
C CYS A 17 15.15 -7.54 -10.08
N TRP A 18 15.69 -6.38 -9.68
CA TRP A 18 17.05 -6.30 -9.13
C TRP A 18 16.98 -6.51 -7.63
N LEU A 19 17.45 -7.65 -7.15
CA LEU A 19 17.22 -8.11 -5.78
C LEU A 19 18.38 -7.70 -4.86
N TRP A 20 18.04 -7.08 -3.74
CA TRP A 20 18.99 -6.82 -2.65
C TRP A 20 19.46 -8.15 -2.04
N THR A 21 20.78 -8.40 -2.05
CA THR A 21 21.34 -9.70 -1.63
C THR A 21 21.80 -9.74 -0.18
N ARG A 22 21.85 -8.57 0.48
CA ARG A 22 22.16 -8.48 1.93
C ARG A 22 20.89 -8.63 2.76
N SER A 23 20.99 -8.35 4.07
CA SER A 23 19.93 -8.63 5.02
C SER A 23 18.59 -7.96 4.64
N THR A 24 17.57 -8.80 4.55
CA THR A 24 16.14 -8.43 4.49
C THR A 24 15.41 -8.75 5.80
N ARG A 25 16.14 -9.30 6.79
CA ARG A 25 15.59 -9.77 8.07
C ARG A 25 15.20 -8.59 8.95
N GLY A 26 14.09 -8.74 9.68
CA GLY A 26 13.64 -7.78 10.70
C GLY A 26 12.83 -6.59 10.19
N TYR A 27 12.63 -6.44 8.88
CA TYR A 27 11.80 -5.37 8.33
C TYR A 27 10.83 -5.88 7.25
N ARG A 28 10.01 -6.88 7.60
CA ARG A 28 8.92 -7.41 6.74
C ARG A 28 9.33 -7.81 5.31
N GLY A 29 10.61 -8.14 5.09
CA GLY A 29 11.17 -8.53 3.79
C GLY A 29 11.73 -7.39 2.94
N TYR A 30 11.82 -6.16 3.46
CA TYR A 30 12.52 -5.07 2.79
C TYR A 30 14.03 -5.17 2.98
N GLY A 31 14.78 -4.87 1.91
CA GLY A 31 16.24 -4.76 1.98
C GLY A 31 16.69 -3.56 2.81
N ARG A 32 17.76 -3.73 3.59
CA ARG A 32 18.36 -2.67 4.40
C ARG A 32 19.82 -2.46 4.00
N PHE A 33 20.20 -1.21 3.85
CA PHE A 33 21.56 -0.77 3.58
C PHE A 33 22.09 -0.01 4.80
N GLN A 34 23.31 -0.31 5.23
CA GLN A 34 23.95 0.41 6.33
C GLN A 34 24.74 1.58 5.76
N PHE A 35 24.45 2.77 6.25
CA PHE A 35 25.14 4.01 5.91
C PHE A 35 25.37 4.82 7.18
N ASP A 36 26.62 5.20 7.43
CA ASP A 36 27.04 6.01 8.59
C ASP A 36 26.50 5.47 9.94
N GLY A 37 26.65 4.16 10.17
CA GLY A 37 26.15 3.49 11.39
C GLY A 37 24.63 3.28 11.46
N HIS A 38 23.85 3.85 10.53
CA HIS A 38 22.40 3.73 10.49
C HIS A 38 21.92 2.82 9.37
N TYR A 39 20.77 2.18 9.55
CA TYR A 39 20.13 1.39 8.49
C TYR A 39 19.08 2.22 7.76
N VAL A 40 19.22 2.31 6.44
CA VAL A 40 18.26 2.91 5.52
C VAL A 40 17.65 1.83 4.62
N MET A 41 16.47 2.11 4.07
CA MET A 41 15.77 1.18 3.18
C MET A 41 16.48 1.12 1.83
N ALA A 42 16.86 -0.08 1.38
CA ALA A 42 17.68 -0.26 0.17
C ALA A 42 16.99 0.31 -1.09
N HIS A 43 15.68 0.12 -1.22
CA HIS A 43 14.93 0.66 -2.36
C HIS A 43 14.90 2.20 -2.38
N ARG A 44 14.95 2.88 -1.22
CA ARG A 44 15.03 4.35 -1.15
C ARG A 44 16.41 4.83 -1.58
N VAL A 45 17.47 4.10 -1.21
CA VAL A 45 18.83 4.41 -1.64
C VAL A 45 18.94 4.28 -3.16
N ALA A 46 18.45 3.18 -3.74
CA ALA A 46 18.43 3.00 -5.19
C ALA A 46 17.66 4.12 -5.92
N TYR A 47 16.50 4.51 -5.40
CA TYR A 47 15.73 5.63 -5.95
C TYR A 47 16.54 6.93 -5.92
N ILE A 48 17.19 7.25 -4.79
CA ILE A 48 17.98 8.48 -4.65
C ILE A 48 19.19 8.49 -5.59
N LEU A 49 19.88 7.36 -5.73
CA LEU A 49 21.07 7.25 -6.59
C LEU A 49 20.75 7.41 -8.08
N GLU A 50 19.58 6.93 -8.54
CA GLU A 50 19.28 6.81 -9.98
C GLU A 50 18.22 7.79 -10.47
N VAL A 51 17.32 8.23 -9.57
CA VAL A 51 16.20 9.13 -9.90
C VAL A 51 16.40 10.49 -9.24
N GLY A 52 16.79 10.50 -7.96
CA GLY A 52 17.06 11.71 -7.20
C GLY A 52 16.28 11.81 -5.89
N PRO A 53 16.26 13.01 -5.26
CA PRO A 53 15.66 13.21 -3.94
C PRO A 53 14.19 12.74 -3.89
N ILE A 54 13.82 12.06 -2.81
CA ILE A 54 12.42 11.71 -2.54
C ILE A 54 11.74 12.97 -1.97
N PRO A 55 10.68 13.50 -2.59
CA PRO A 55 10.00 14.70 -2.07
C PRO A 55 9.44 14.51 -0.66
N ASP A 56 9.32 15.61 0.08
CA ASP A 56 8.76 15.59 1.43
C ASP A 56 7.32 15.07 1.43
N GLY A 57 7.03 14.14 2.35
CA GLY A 57 5.72 13.47 2.44
C GLY A 57 5.51 12.31 1.46
N TYR A 58 6.50 12.00 0.61
CA TYR A 58 6.42 10.88 -0.33
C TYR A 58 7.10 9.61 0.21
N GLN A 59 6.62 8.46 -0.25
CA GLN A 59 7.15 7.14 0.00
C GLN A 59 7.48 6.47 -1.33
N VAL A 60 8.49 5.61 -1.35
CA VAL A 60 8.83 4.85 -2.56
C VAL A 60 8.02 3.56 -2.58
N ASP A 61 7.10 3.44 -3.53
CA ASP A 61 6.26 2.24 -3.75
C ASP A 61 6.93 1.28 -4.73
N HIS A 62 6.74 -0.01 -4.49
CA HIS A 62 7.18 -1.09 -5.38
C HIS A 62 6.04 -1.46 -6.33
N LEU A 63 6.18 -1.07 -7.60
CA LEU A 63 5.23 -1.44 -8.66
C LEU A 63 5.18 -2.96 -8.87
N CYS A 64 6.32 -3.63 -8.70
CA CYS A 64 6.47 -5.09 -8.82
C CYS A 64 6.02 -5.90 -7.59
N ARG A 65 5.64 -5.25 -6.48
CA ARG A 65 5.28 -5.90 -5.19
C ARG A 65 6.37 -6.78 -4.55
N VAL A 66 7.60 -6.74 -5.04
CA VAL A 66 8.77 -7.42 -4.46
C VAL A 66 9.52 -6.46 -3.53
N ARG A 67 9.37 -6.65 -2.21
CA ARG A 67 9.85 -5.69 -1.18
C ARG A 67 11.37 -5.44 -1.14
N HIS A 68 12.17 -6.38 -1.62
CA HIS A 68 13.63 -6.27 -1.68
C HIS A 68 14.14 -6.01 -3.11
N CYS A 69 13.24 -5.69 -4.05
CA CYS A 69 13.62 -5.15 -5.35
C CYS A 69 14.13 -3.71 -5.19
N VAL A 70 15.19 -3.38 -5.92
CA VAL A 70 15.82 -2.06 -5.95
C VAL A 70 15.99 -1.51 -7.37
N ARG A 71 15.33 -2.12 -8.37
CA ARG A 71 15.37 -1.66 -9.76
C ARG A 71 14.63 -0.31 -9.88
N PRO A 72 15.26 0.79 -10.32
CA PRO A 72 14.63 2.11 -10.35
C PRO A 72 13.33 2.17 -11.15
N SER A 73 13.25 1.46 -12.28
CA SER A 73 12.03 1.39 -13.10
C SER A 73 10.86 0.66 -12.43
N HIS A 74 11.09 -0.05 -11.32
CA HIS A 74 10.05 -0.70 -10.51
C HIS A 74 9.67 0.11 -9.27
N LEU A 75 10.22 1.32 -9.13
CA LEU A 75 10.04 2.20 -7.98
C LEU A 75 9.36 3.49 -8.42
N GLU A 76 8.43 3.97 -7.60
CA GLU A 76 7.75 5.25 -7.83
C GLU A 76 7.65 6.00 -6.50
N ALA A 77 8.02 7.28 -6.47
CA ALA A 77 7.72 8.13 -5.32
C ALA A 77 6.24 8.53 -5.38
N VAL A 78 5.47 8.11 -4.38
CA VAL A 78 4.04 8.37 -4.28
C VAL A 78 3.68 8.93 -2.90
N THR A 79 2.53 9.58 -2.78
CA THR A 79 2.02 9.99 -1.47
C THR A 79 1.65 8.75 -0.63
N GLN A 80 1.63 8.91 0.69
CA GLN A 80 1.17 7.84 1.59
C GLN A 80 -0.24 7.34 1.25
N TYR A 81 -1.12 8.24 0.81
CA TYR A 81 -2.47 7.89 0.36
C TYR A 81 -2.43 6.91 -0.81
N VAL A 82 -1.66 7.23 -1.86
CA VAL A 82 -1.54 6.37 -3.04
C VAL A 82 -0.90 5.03 -2.68
N ASN A 83 0.17 5.02 -1.88
CA ASN A 83 0.81 3.78 -1.42
C ASN A 83 -0.19 2.88 -0.66
N ASN A 84 -0.95 3.45 0.28
CA ASN A 84 -1.96 2.73 1.03
C ASN A 84 -3.07 2.18 0.12
N MET A 85 -3.58 2.98 -0.81
CA MET A 85 -4.60 2.58 -1.78
C MET A 85 -4.12 1.50 -2.74
N ARG A 86 -2.81 1.41 -2.98
CA ARG A 86 -2.17 0.37 -3.80
C ARG A 86 -1.83 -0.91 -3.02
N SER A 87 -1.79 -0.84 -1.70
CA SER A 87 -1.48 -2.00 -0.85
C SER A 87 -2.49 -3.14 -0.94
N GLU A 88 -2.06 -4.34 -0.54
CA GLU A 88 -2.93 -5.53 -0.40
C GLU A 88 -3.51 -5.68 1.00
N SER A 89 -3.66 -4.57 1.73
CA SER A 89 -4.37 -4.59 3.01
C SER A 89 -5.87 -4.75 2.82
N VAL A 90 -6.55 -5.42 3.77
CA VAL A 90 -8.01 -5.59 3.75
C VAL A 90 -8.76 -4.26 3.63
N SER A 91 -8.22 -3.21 4.27
CA SER A 91 -8.79 -1.86 4.22
C SER A 91 -8.65 -1.22 2.84
N ALA A 92 -7.50 -1.37 2.18
CA ALA A 92 -7.29 -0.86 0.83
C ALA A 92 -8.15 -1.61 -0.19
N GLN A 93 -8.23 -2.94 -0.07
CA GLN A 93 -9.11 -3.76 -0.90
C GLN A 93 -10.57 -3.32 -0.73
N ALA A 94 -11.05 -3.17 0.50
CA ALA A 94 -12.41 -2.69 0.78
C ALA A 94 -12.65 -1.27 0.23
N ALA A 95 -11.68 -0.36 0.33
CA ALA A 95 -11.79 0.99 -0.21
C ALA A 95 -11.91 1.00 -1.75
N ARG A 96 -11.16 0.12 -2.44
CA ARG A 96 -11.17 -0.03 -3.90
C ARG A 96 -12.42 -0.71 -4.45
N GLN A 97 -13.19 -1.43 -3.62
CA GLN A 97 -14.42 -2.08 -4.08
C GLN A 97 -15.41 -1.05 -4.63
N THR A 98 -15.94 -1.32 -5.82
CA THR A 98 -16.99 -0.52 -6.46
C THR A 98 -18.39 -0.94 -6.02
N GLN A 99 -18.52 -2.11 -5.42
CA GLN A 99 -19.79 -2.68 -4.97
C GLN A 99 -19.68 -3.21 -3.54
N CYS A 100 -20.79 -3.23 -2.81
CA CYS A 100 -20.86 -3.86 -1.50
C CYS A 100 -20.98 -5.39 -1.63
N ILE A 101 -20.90 -6.10 -0.50
CA ILE A 101 -21.04 -7.58 -0.47
C ILE A 101 -22.38 -8.11 -1.00
N HIS A 102 -23.40 -7.25 -1.12
CA HIS A 102 -24.70 -7.58 -1.69
C HIS A 102 -24.85 -7.14 -3.17
N GLY A 103 -23.78 -6.68 -3.80
CA GLY A 103 -23.78 -6.26 -5.21
C GLY A 103 -24.31 -4.84 -5.46
N HIS A 104 -24.61 -4.06 -4.41
CA HIS A 104 -25.03 -2.67 -4.60
C HIS A 104 -23.83 -1.76 -4.86
N ASP A 105 -23.95 -0.87 -5.86
CA ASP A 105 -22.89 0.05 -6.23
C ASP A 105 -22.61 1.09 -5.14
N PHE A 106 -21.32 1.35 -4.89
CA PHE A 106 -20.85 2.45 -4.05
C PHE A 106 -20.79 3.76 -4.86
N THR A 107 -21.95 4.26 -5.28
CA THR A 107 -22.08 5.62 -5.84
C THR A 107 -22.10 6.66 -4.73
N GLN A 108 -21.94 7.96 -5.04
CA GLN A 108 -22.08 9.03 -4.05
C GLN A 108 -23.46 9.00 -3.35
N ALA A 109 -24.52 8.67 -4.09
CA ALA A 109 -25.87 8.58 -3.56
C ALA A 109 -26.10 7.35 -2.66
N ASN A 110 -25.42 6.24 -2.92
CA ASN A 110 -25.58 4.99 -2.17
C ASN A 110 -24.45 4.72 -1.14
N THR A 111 -23.55 5.69 -0.97
CA THR A 111 -22.42 5.60 -0.06
C THR A 111 -22.64 6.46 1.17
N TYR A 112 -22.51 5.87 2.34
CA TYR A 112 -22.40 6.57 3.61
C TYR A 112 -21.02 6.33 4.20
N VAL A 113 -20.32 7.38 4.61
CA VAL A 113 -19.05 7.28 5.33
C VAL A 113 -19.32 7.64 6.78
N THR A 114 -19.02 6.71 7.68
CA THR A 114 -19.21 6.89 9.12
C THR A 114 -18.13 7.82 9.70
N PRO A 115 -18.32 8.37 10.92
CA PRO A 115 -17.31 9.20 11.58
C PRO A 115 -15.95 8.51 11.78
N ASP A 116 -15.92 7.18 11.91
CA ASP A 116 -14.70 6.36 11.96
C ASP A 116 -14.11 6.06 10.57
N GLY A 117 -14.60 6.70 9.51
CA GLY A 117 -14.07 6.62 8.15
C GLY A 117 -14.45 5.36 7.38
N ARG A 118 -15.33 4.50 7.92
CA ARG A 118 -15.76 3.28 7.24
C ARG A 118 -16.89 3.58 6.26
N ARG A 119 -16.85 2.90 5.11
CA ARG A 119 -17.91 2.98 4.10
C ARG A 119 -19.03 1.99 4.40
N GLN A 120 -20.28 2.43 4.30
CA GLN A 120 -21.47 1.60 4.37
C GLN A 120 -22.38 1.85 3.16
N CYS A 121 -23.06 0.79 2.72
CA CYS A 121 -24.04 0.86 1.63
C CYS A 121 -25.39 1.31 2.18
N ARG A 122 -25.92 2.42 1.67
CA ARG A 122 -27.19 2.99 2.14
C ARG A 122 -28.37 2.06 1.86
N THR A 123 -28.41 1.38 0.71
CA THR A 123 -29.42 0.34 0.42
C THR A 123 -29.41 -0.75 1.50
N CYS A 124 -28.23 -1.28 1.86
CA CYS A 124 -28.13 -2.31 2.90
C CYS A 124 -28.57 -1.81 4.28
N ILE A 125 -28.33 -0.53 4.59
CA ILE A 125 -28.79 0.10 5.83
C ILE A 125 -30.33 0.17 5.83
N ALA A 126 -30.94 0.64 4.74
CA ALA A 126 -32.40 0.71 4.59
C ALA A 126 -33.05 -0.67 4.72
N ASP A 127 -32.51 -1.70 4.06
CA ASP A 127 -33.02 -3.07 4.15
C ASP A 127 -32.98 -3.62 5.58
N ARG A 128 -31.88 -3.35 6.30
CA ARG A 128 -31.73 -3.76 7.71
C ARG A 128 -32.77 -3.07 8.59
N LEU A 129 -32.99 -1.77 8.40
CA LEU A 129 -33.98 -1.00 9.14
C LEU A 129 -35.39 -1.52 8.87
N ALA A 130 -35.75 -1.77 7.61
CA ALA A 130 -37.06 -2.31 7.24
C ALA A 130 -37.31 -3.69 7.88
N ARG A 131 -36.30 -4.58 7.87
CA ARG A 131 -36.39 -5.89 8.55
C ARG A 131 -36.61 -5.73 10.07
N HIS A 132 -35.89 -4.82 10.70
CA HIS A 132 -36.02 -4.55 12.13
C HIS A 132 -37.43 -4.03 12.49
N GLN A 133 -37.96 -3.07 11.74
CA GLN A 133 -39.32 -2.55 11.96
C GLN A 133 -40.39 -3.63 11.78
N ARG A 134 -40.27 -4.48 10.75
CA ARG A 134 -41.18 -5.62 10.54
C ARG A 134 -41.20 -6.57 11.73
N ARG A 135 -40.02 -6.93 12.27
CA ARG A 135 -39.90 -7.79 13.46
C ARG A 135 -40.53 -7.17 14.69
N ARG A 136 -40.31 -5.87 14.93
CA ARG A 136 -40.91 -5.17 16.08
C ARG A 136 -42.43 -5.10 16.02
N ARG A 137 -43.01 -4.88 14.83
CA ARG A 137 -44.47 -4.86 14.64
C ARG A 137 -45.12 -6.23 14.85
N ALA A 138 -44.43 -7.31 14.50
CA ALA A 138 -44.95 -8.67 14.69
C ALA A 138 -44.88 -9.16 16.16
N ALA A 139 -44.14 -8.45 17.01
CA ALA A 139 -43.96 -8.79 18.43
C ALA A 139 -44.78 -7.88 19.38
N ALA A 140 -45.59 -6.98 18.83
CA ALA A 140 -46.51 -6.10 19.55
C ALA A 140 -47.95 -6.55 19.27
#